data_AF-A0A945HQL6-F1
#
_entry.id   AF-A0A945HQL6-F1
#
_cell.length_a   1.000
_cell.length_b   1.000
_cell.length_c   1.000
_cell.angle_alpha   90.00
_cell.angle_beta   90.00
_cell.angle_gamma   90.00
#
_symmetry.space_group_name_H-M   'P 1'
#
loop_
_entity.id
_entity.type
_entity.pdbx_description
1 polymer ?
#
loop_
_entity_poly.entity_id
_entity_poly.type
_entity_poly.pdbx_seq_one_letter_code
_entity_poly.pdbx_strand_id
1 'polypeptide(L)'
;MIINFNTLLFLPLLTFMSNMIIPERAHNKTVTVVIHGTKPPARVSRMFQISHKFFYTPPGLCNAQFVNSRYRYGKIVRTLNESDPCRFPTENVFLFGWSGTLSTSERRKAAENLYEELKNLLKHYPQSTKLRIVAHSHGGNVVLNLPFIQKDKSIKVIVDELVLLACPVQQYTAPNLEDPMFKNIIALYSKTDILQIIDLQGLQKENHAQQKHGTLFSKRRFKEQNNLVQCRVRSKKRDLMHIEFVMSNFIQKLSNVLNAVQNQLSLFKDQHPDKNIIELQDLD
;
A
#
# COMPACT_ATOMS: atom_id res chain seq x y z
N MET A 1 68.09 -9.95 7.24
CA MET A 1 66.92 -9.29 6.63
C MET A 1 65.80 -9.33 7.65
N ILE A 2 65.59 -8.22 8.38
CA ILE A 2 64.64 -8.16 9.50
C ILE A 2 63.29 -7.75 8.90
N ILE A 3 62.36 -8.69 8.77
CA ILE A 3 61.00 -8.40 8.34
C ILE A 3 60.26 -7.84 9.57
N ASN A 4 59.90 -6.56 9.50
CA ASN A 4 59.23 -5.84 10.57
C ASN A 4 57.79 -6.37 10.71
N PHE A 5 57.50 -7.07 11.81
CA PHE A 5 56.22 -7.75 12.06
C PHE A 5 55.02 -6.80 12.08
N ASN A 6 55.24 -5.51 12.33
CA ASN A 6 54.19 -4.49 12.31
C ASN A 6 53.62 -4.20 10.92
N THR A 7 54.37 -4.48 9.85
CA THR A 7 53.90 -4.22 8.47
C THR A 7 52.96 -5.32 7.96
N LEU A 8 53.04 -6.55 8.51
CA LEU A 8 52.24 -7.69 8.06
C LEU A 8 50.81 -7.70 8.63
N LEU A 9 50.55 -7.00 9.74
CA LEU A 9 49.21 -6.90 10.34
C LEU A 9 48.37 -5.74 9.79
N PHE A 10 48.97 -4.77 9.11
CA PHE A 10 48.25 -3.64 8.53
C PHE A 10 47.57 -3.96 7.19
N LEU A 11 48.12 -4.86 6.38
CA LEU A 11 47.58 -5.24 5.07
C LEU A 11 46.23 -5.99 5.13
N PRO A 12 46.02 -6.94 6.06
CA PRO A 12 44.70 -7.56 6.25
C PRO A 12 43.65 -6.58 6.77
N LEU A 13 44.05 -5.62 7.60
CA LEU A 13 43.15 -4.62 8.17
C LEU A 13 42.70 -3.60 7.12
N LEU A 14 43.61 -3.16 6.24
CA LEU A 14 43.27 -2.27 5.12
C LEU A 14 42.38 -2.96 4.08
N THR A 15 42.59 -4.26 3.81
CA THR A 15 41.73 -5.02 2.91
C THR A 15 40.35 -5.32 3.52
N PHE A 16 40.27 -5.47 4.84
CA PHE A 16 38.99 -5.56 5.57
C PHE A 16 38.25 -4.22 5.59
N MET A 17 38.97 -3.10 5.74
CA MET A 17 38.38 -1.75 5.68
C MET A 17 38.01 -1.31 4.25
N SER A 18 38.76 -1.72 3.22
CA SER A 18 38.41 -1.44 1.82
C SER A 18 37.21 -2.28 1.34
N ASN A 19 36.98 -3.45 1.93
CA ASN A 19 35.75 -4.23 1.74
C ASN A 19 34.58 -3.74 2.63
N MET A 20 34.82 -2.81 3.56
CA MET A 20 33.80 -2.05 4.29
C MET A 20 33.43 -0.72 3.61
N ILE A 21 33.95 -0.45 2.42
CA ILE A 21 33.26 0.44 1.48
C ILE A 21 32.16 -0.41 0.86
N ILE A 22 31.04 -0.57 1.59
CA ILE A 22 29.79 -0.98 0.98
C ILE A 22 29.62 0.00 -0.18
N PRO A 23 29.63 -0.44 -1.45
CA PRO A 23 29.43 0.48 -2.55
C PRO A 23 28.12 1.16 -2.25
N GLU A 24 28.20 2.48 -2.09
CA GLU A 24 27.07 3.38 -2.00
C GLU A 24 26.38 3.30 -3.35
N ARG A 25 25.72 2.16 -3.61
CA ARG A 25 24.69 2.04 -4.62
C ARG A 25 23.58 2.91 -4.07
N ALA A 26 23.70 4.21 -4.35
CA ALA A 26 22.65 5.20 -4.35
C ALA A 26 21.58 4.84 -5.39
N HIS A 27 21.15 3.57 -5.39
CA HIS A 27 19.98 3.13 -6.11
C HIS A 27 18.81 3.82 -5.44
N ASN A 28 18.06 4.58 -6.24
CA ASN A 28 16.79 5.22 -5.91
C ASN A 28 15.99 4.34 -4.94
N LYS A 29 16.09 4.65 -3.64
CA LYS A 29 15.43 3.87 -2.61
C LYS A 29 13.93 4.10 -2.75
N THR A 30 13.17 3.03 -2.72
CA THR A 30 11.71 3.11 -2.65
C THR A 30 11.30 2.79 -1.23
N VAL A 31 10.64 3.73 -0.56
CA VAL A 31 9.97 3.48 0.71
C VAL A 31 8.57 2.97 0.41
N THR A 32 8.21 1.82 0.97
CA THR A 32 6.87 1.25 0.81
C THR A 32 6.10 1.33 2.11
N VAL A 33 4.92 1.95 2.10
CA VAL A 33 4.00 1.96 3.24
C VAL A 33 2.80 1.08 2.94
N VAL A 34 2.58 0.06 3.75
CA VAL A 34 1.43 -0.84 3.64
C VAL A 34 0.37 -0.44 4.67
N ILE A 35 -0.86 -0.24 4.20
CA ILE A 35 -1.97 0.26 5.01
C ILE A 35 -3.08 -0.77 5.05
N HIS A 36 -3.51 -1.13 6.26
CA HIS A 36 -4.55 -2.13 6.46
C HIS A 36 -5.97 -1.59 6.22
N GLY A 37 -6.90 -2.51 5.95
CA GLY A 37 -8.32 -2.22 5.80
C GLY A 37 -9.06 -2.04 7.14
N THR A 38 -10.38 -2.15 7.08
CA THR A 38 -11.26 -2.11 8.26
C THR A 38 -10.93 -3.26 9.22
N LYS A 39 -10.96 -2.98 10.53
CA LYS A 39 -10.91 -4.02 11.56
C LYS A 39 -12.35 -4.44 11.87
N PRO A 40 -12.74 -5.71 11.68
CA PRO A 40 -14.09 -6.14 11.99
C PRO A 40 -14.40 -5.90 13.48
N PRO A 41 -15.63 -5.49 13.83
CA PRO A 41 -16.03 -5.32 15.23
C PRO A 41 -15.72 -6.58 16.03
N ALA A 42 -15.40 -6.43 17.32
CA ALA A 42 -15.02 -7.56 18.17
C ALA A 42 -16.06 -8.69 18.18
N ARG A 43 -17.36 -8.36 18.07
CA ARG A 43 -18.46 -9.34 17.95
C ARG A 43 -18.38 -10.16 16.66
N VAL A 44 -18.10 -9.52 15.53
CA VAL A 44 -17.94 -10.17 14.21
C VAL A 44 -16.67 -11.03 14.21
N SER A 45 -15.57 -10.49 14.74
CA SER A 45 -14.31 -11.22 14.90
C SER A 45 -14.51 -12.49 15.75
N ARG A 46 -15.30 -12.41 16.82
CA ARG A 46 -15.63 -13.57 17.66
C ARG A 46 -16.53 -14.59 16.95
N MET A 47 -17.54 -14.12 16.21
CA MET A 47 -18.49 -14.97 15.49
C MET A 47 -17.82 -15.79 14.39
N PHE A 48 -16.88 -15.19 13.65
CA PHE A 48 -16.14 -15.88 12.58
C PHE A 48 -14.81 -16.49 13.06
N GLN A 49 -14.56 -16.53 14.38
CA GLN A 49 -13.30 -16.98 14.98
C GLN A 49 -12.06 -16.30 14.39
N ILE A 50 -12.20 -15.09 13.85
CA ILE A 50 -11.09 -14.32 13.32
C ILE A 50 -10.35 -13.70 14.50
N SER A 51 -9.20 -14.27 14.85
CA SER A 51 -8.42 -13.81 15.99
C SER A 51 -8.02 -12.33 15.84
N HIS A 52 -7.97 -11.57 16.94
CA HIS A 52 -7.44 -10.20 16.95
C HIS A 52 -6.02 -10.10 16.36
N LYS A 53 -5.24 -11.21 16.40
CA LYS A 53 -3.92 -11.31 15.79
C LYS A 53 -3.96 -11.20 14.25
N PHE A 54 -5.11 -11.46 13.64
CA PHE A 54 -5.30 -11.41 12.19
C PHE A 54 -5.28 -9.99 11.63
N PHE A 55 -5.64 -8.98 12.41
CA PHE A 55 -5.65 -7.59 11.94
C PHE A 55 -4.80 -6.65 12.79
N TYR A 56 -3.94 -7.21 13.64
CA TYR A 56 -3.07 -6.39 14.46
C TYR A 56 -1.99 -5.72 13.60
N THR A 57 -1.92 -4.41 13.73
CA THR A 57 -0.84 -3.54 13.25
C THR A 57 -0.59 -2.51 14.34
N PRO A 58 0.67 -2.25 14.75
CA PRO A 58 0.98 -1.18 15.69
C PRO A 58 0.38 0.16 15.24
N PRO A 59 -0.19 0.98 16.13
CA PRO A 59 -0.74 2.28 15.75
C PRO A 59 0.37 3.20 15.21
N GLY A 60 0.03 4.04 14.23
CA GLY A 60 1.00 4.90 13.56
C GLY A 60 1.87 4.13 12.57
N LEU A 61 3.03 4.70 12.25
CA LEU A 61 3.95 4.11 11.28
C LEU A 61 5.01 3.26 12.01
N CYS A 62 5.15 2.00 11.60
CA CYS A 62 6.11 1.07 12.18
C CYS A 62 6.94 0.39 11.09
N ASN A 63 8.27 0.40 11.22
CA ASN A 63 9.13 -0.32 10.29
C ASN A 63 8.86 -1.83 10.39
N ALA A 64 8.64 -2.47 9.25
CA ALA A 64 8.16 -3.85 9.21
C ALA A 64 9.17 -4.86 9.77
N GLN A 65 10.46 -4.54 9.80
CA GLN A 65 11.48 -5.40 10.42
C GLN A 65 11.21 -5.67 11.91
N PHE A 66 10.50 -4.76 12.59
CA PHE A 66 10.17 -4.89 14.01
C PHE A 66 8.78 -5.48 14.26
N VAL A 67 8.02 -5.79 13.20
CA VAL A 67 6.67 -6.31 13.34
C VAL A 67 6.69 -7.82 13.34
N ASN A 68 6.16 -8.41 14.42
CA ASN A 68 6.14 -9.85 14.59
C ASN A 68 5.35 -10.55 13.46
N SER A 69 6.00 -11.50 12.77
CA SER A 69 5.43 -12.24 11.65
C SER A 69 4.25 -13.15 12.01
N ARG A 70 3.95 -13.33 13.30
CA ARG A 70 2.73 -14.01 13.78
C ARG A 70 1.46 -13.24 13.41
N TYR A 71 1.57 -11.93 13.18
CA TYR A 71 0.45 -11.09 12.76
C TYR A 71 0.32 -11.08 11.23
N ARG A 72 -0.91 -10.98 10.72
CA ARG A 72 -1.17 -11.07 9.27
C ARG A 72 -0.38 -10.05 8.47
N TYR A 73 -0.33 -8.79 8.89
CA TYR A 73 0.39 -7.74 8.16
C TYR A 73 1.91 -7.92 8.26
N GLY A 74 2.43 -8.48 9.34
CA GLY A 74 3.82 -8.95 9.40
C GLY A 74 4.09 -10.07 8.39
N LYS A 75 3.17 -11.04 8.26
CA LYS A 75 3.24 -12.08 7.22
C LYS A 75 3.16 -11.51 5.80
N ILE A 76 2.31 -10.51 5.55
CA ILE A 76 2.21 -9.84 4.24
C ILE A 76 3.55 -9.23 3.85
N VAL A 77 4.17 -8.43 4.72
CA VAL A 77 5.46 -7.79 4.39
C VAL A 77 6.54 -8.84 4.18
N ARG A 78 6.60 -9.86 5.03
CA ARG A 78 7.52 -10.97 4.85
C ARG A 78 7.32 -11.66 3.50
N THR A 79 6.08 -11.98 3.13
CA THR A 79 5.78 -12.59 1.82
C THR A 79 6.14 -11.67 0.65
N LEU A 80 5.92 -10.36 0.76
CA LEU A 80 6.34 -9.39 -0.26
C LEU A 80 7.86 -9.41 -0.44
N ASN A 81 8.61 -9.35 0.67
CA ASN A 81 10.07 -9.40 0.65
C ASN A 81 10.61 -10.73 0.12
N GLU A 82 10.03 -11.86 0.53
CA GLU A 82 10.40 -13.19 0.03
C GLU A 82 10.11 -13.33 -1.48
N SER A 83 9.04 -12.71 -1.98
CA SER A 83 8.68 -12.75 -3.40
C SER A 83 9.52 -11.83 -4.29
N ASP A 84 9.89 -10.65 -3.79
CA ASP A 84 10.67 -9.66 -4.53
C ASP A 84 11.42 -8.75 -3.53
N PRO A 85 12.60 -9.21 -3.06
CA PRO A 85 13.37 -8.48 -2.04
C PRO A 85 13.93 -7.16 -2.57
N CYS A 86 14.13 -7.04 -3.89
CA CYS A 86 14.58 -5.82 -4.54
C CYS A 86 13.50 -4.74 -4.52
N ARG A 87 12.23 -5.11 -4.76
CA ARG A 87 11.11 -4.17 -4.75
C ARG A 87 10.59 -3.87 -3.34
N PHE A 88 10.65 -4.85 -2.45
CA PHE A 88 10.15 -4.76 -1.07
C PHE A 88 11.24 -5.11 -0.03
N PRO A 89 12.37 -4.39 0.01
CA PRO A 89 13.39 -4.60 1.02
C PRO A 89 12.83 -4.21 2.40
N THR A 90 12.86 -5.14 3.35
CA THR A 90 12.07 -5.05 4.60
C THR A 90 12.47 -3.82 5.44
N GLU A 91 13.73 -3.39 5.37
CA GLU A 91 14.25 -2.18 6.01
C GLU A 91 13.61 -0.89 5.49
N ASN A 92 13.03 -0.90 4.28
CA ASN A 92 12.31 0.23 3.67
C ASN A 92 10.80 -0.03 3.54
N VAL A 93 10.28 -1.07 4.18
CA VAL A 93 8.84 -1.33 4.24
C VAL A 93 8.32 -0.95 5.62
N PHE A 94 7.24 -0.17 5.64
CA PHE A 94 6.56 0.27 6.85
C PHE A 94 5.11 -0.19 6.83
N LEU A 95 4.58 -0.51 8.00
CA LEU A 95 3.17 -0.75 8.22
C LEU A 95 2.56 0.48 8.88
N PHE A 96 1.45 0.99 8.34
CA PHE A 96 0.66 2.02 9.00
C PHE A 96 -0.58 1.41 9.66
N GLY A 97 -0.65 1.48 10.98
CA GLY A 97 -1.80 1.04 11.77
C GLY A 97 -2.72 2.19 12.14
N TRP A 98 -4.01 1.98 11.92
CA TRP A 98 -5.08 2.91 12.32
C TRP A 98 -6.22 2.16 13.03
N SER A 99 -7.26 2.88 13.45
CA SER A 99 -8.37 2.30 14.22
C SER A 99 -9.12 1.20 13.44
N GLY A 100 -9.14 1.29 12.10
CA GLY A 100 -9.89 0.36 11.26
C GLY A 100 -11.41 0.60 11.33
N THR A 101 -11.85 1.73 11.90
CA THR A 101 -13.27 2.08 12.04
C THR A 101 -13.84 2.58 10.71
N LEU A 102 -15.08 2.22 10.39
CA LEU A 102 -15.74 2.62 9.13
C LEU A 102 -16.16 4.11 9.07
N SER A 103 -15.89 4.90 10.12
CA SER A 103 -16.29 6.31 10.16
C SER A 103 -15.43 7.18 9.23
N THR A 104 -16.04 8.18 8.58
CA THR A 104 -15.30 9.15 7.77
C THR A 104 -14.38 10.03 8.61
N SER A 105 -14.86 10.55 9.75
CA SER A 105 -14.01 11.23 10.73
C SER A 105 -12.80 10.42 11.16
N GLU A 106 -12.96 9.12 11.43
CA GLU A 106 -11.84 8.24 11.81
C GLU A 106 -10.85 8.03 10.66
N ARG A 107 -11.33 7.88 9.43
CA ARG A 107 -10.46 7.78 8.24
C ARG A 107 -9.70 9.08 7.98
N ARG A 108 -10.35 10.24 8.16
CA ARG A 108 -9.71 11.55 8.03
C ARG A 108 -8.65 11.77 9.12
N LYS A 109 -8.95 11.45 10.38
CA LYS A 109 -7.99 11.48 11.48
C LYS A 109 -6.80 10.55 11.21
N ALA A 110 -7.06 9.35 10.68
CA ALA A 110 -6.00 8.44 10.27
C ALA A 110 -5.14 9.03 9.14
N ALA A 111 -5.73 9.76 8.19
CA ALA A 111 -5.00 10.43 7.11
C ALA A 111 -4.14 11.59 7.62
N GLU A 112 -4.63 12.36 8.61
CA GLU A 112 -3.85 13.40 9.30
C GLU A 112 -2.62 12.81 9.99
N ASN A 113 -2.81 11.73 10.75
CA ASN A 113 -1.69 11.01 11.38
C ASN A 113 -0.73 10.44 10.33
N LEU A 114 -1.25 9.82 9.27
CA LEU A 114 -0.43 9.28 8.19
C LEU A 114 0.42 10.38 7.52
N TYR A 115 -0.17 11.54 7.24
CA TYR A 115 0.54 12.66 6.63
C TYR A 115 1.72 13.12 7.51
N GLU A 116 1.49 13.29 8.82
CA GLU A 116 2.54 13.71 9.75
C GLU A 116 3.67 12.67 9.87
N GLU A 117 3.32 11.39 9.91
CA GLU A 117 4.28 10.28 9.95
C GLU A 117 5.09 10.17 8.65
N LEU A 118 4.44 10.29 7.48
CA LEU A 118 5.12 10.29 6.17
C LEU A 118 6.08 11.47 6.04
N LYS A 119 5.64 12.66 6.45
CA LYS A 119 6.46 13.87 6.45
C LYS A 119 7.71 13.68 7.33
N ASN A 120 7.56 13.08 8.51
CA ASN A 120 8.69 12.84 9.41
C ASN A 120 9.60 11.72 8.91
N LEU A 121 9.03 10.64 8.37
CA LEU A 121 9.78 9.54 7.76
C LEU A 121 10.68 10.05 6.64
N LEU A 122 10.10 10.76 5.67
CA LEU A 122 10.80 11.17 4.44
C LEU A 122 11.94 12.17 4.68
N LYS A 123 11.99 12.86 5.83
CA LYS A 123 13.15 13.69 6.22
C LYS A 123 14.44 12.88 6.39
N HIS A 124 14.32 11.59 6.68
CA HIS A 124 15.46 10.70 6.91
C HIS A 124 15.91 9.98 5.63
N TYR A 125 15.30 10.31 4.50
CA TYR A 125 15.58 9.69 3.20
C TYR A 125 16.07 10.76 2.21
N PRO A 126 16.92 10.39 1.24
CA PRO A 126 17.32 11.31 0.17
C PRO A 126 16.10 11.84 -0.59
N GLN A 127 16.17 13.07 -1.10
CA GLN A 127 15.06 13.68 -1.85
C GLN A 127 14.67 12.89 -3.11
N SER A 128 15.55 12.06 -3.67
CA SER A 128 15.28 11.17 -4.80
C SER A 128 14.50 9.90 -4.42
N THR A 129 14.19 9.69 -3.14
CA THR A 129 13.46 8.53 -2.64
C THR A 129 12.04 8.52 -3.18
N LYS A 130 11.63 7.39 -3.73
CA LYS A 130 10.26 7.19 -4.20
C LYS A 130 9.38 6.71 -3.07
N LEU A 131 8.15 7.23 -2.99
CA LEU A 131 7.15 6.75 -2.05
C LEU A 131 6.13 5.85 -2.76
N ARG A 132 6.07 4.59 -2.33
CA ARG A 132 5.01 3.65 -2.69
C ARG A 132 4.06 3.48 -1.52
N ILE A 133 2.76 3.49 -1.79
CA ILE A 133 1.74 3.11 -0.80
C ILE A 133 0.93 1.92 -1.33
N VAL A 134 0.81 0.86 -0.54
CA VAL A 134 -0.04 -0.30 -0.82
C VAL A 134 -1.17 -0.31 0.21
N ALA A 135 -2.39 -0.04 -0.22
CA ALA A 135 -3.52 0.13 0.68
C ALA A 135 -4.65 -0.86 0.38
N HIS A 136 -5.08 -1.60 1.39
CA HIS A 136 -6.17 -2.55 1.26
C HIS A 136 -7.50 -1.97 1.75
N SER A 137 -8.59 -2.24 1.02
CA SER A 137 -9.95 -1.90 1.44
C SER A 137 -10.08 -0.42 1.82
N HIS A 138 -10.67 -0.10 2.97
CA HIS A 138 -10.76 1.27 3.48
C HIS A 138 -9.44 1.93 3.86
N GLY A 139 -8.34 1.18 3.95
CA GLY A 139 -7.00 1.77 4.01
C GLY A 139 -6.73 2.65 2.79
N GLY A 140 -7.27 2.31 1.62
CA GLY A 140 -7.22 3.15 0.43
C GLY A 140 -7.88 4.51 0.67
N ASN A 141 -9.06 4.52 1.31
CA ASN A 141 -9.76 5.76 1.63
C ASN A 141 -9.03 6.63 2.66
N VAL A 142 -8.21 6.06 3.55
CA VAL A 142 -7.28 6.84 4.39
C VAL A 142 -6.29 7.59 3.51
N VAL A 143 -5.66 6.92 2.54
CA VAL A 143 -4.71 7.54 1.61
C VAL A 143 -5.38 8.61 0.75
N LEU A 144 -6.58 8.33 0.25
CA LEU A 144 -7.31 9.28 -0.60
C LEU A 144 -7.77 10.54 0.14
N ASN A 145 -7.68 10.60 1.47
CA ASN A 145 -7.88 11.85 2.21
C ASN A 145 -6.61 12.73 2.26
N LEU A 146 -5.42 12.21 1.93
CA LEU A 146 -4.17 12.96 2.03
C LEU A 146 -4.14 14.26 1.21
N PRO A 147 -4.66 14.33 -0.03
CA PRO A 147 -4.71 15.60 -0.77
C PRO A 147 -5.42 16.72 0.00
N PHE A 148 -6.54 16.39 0.61
CA PHE A 148 -7.32 17.32 1.41
C PHE A 148 -6.54 17.78 2.66
N ILE A 149 -5.84 16.85 3.35
CA ILE A 149 -5.00 17.18 4.51
C ILE A 149 -3.81 18.08 4.14
N GLN A 150 -3.20 17.82 3.00
CA GLN A 150 -1.97 18.49 2.57
C GLN A 150 -2.20 19.88 1.95
N LYS A 151 -3.43 20.20 1.52
CA LYS A 151 -3.76 21.41 0.76
C LYS A 151 -3.08 22.67 1.30
N ASP A 152 -3.18 22.90 2.62
CA ASP A 152 -2.66 24.10 3.29
C ASP A 152 -1.33 23.88 4.04
N LYS A 153 -0.67 22.74 3.81
CA LYS A 153 0.62 22.42 4.46
C LYS A 153 1.80 22.86 3.60
N SER A 154 2.85 23.37 4.25
CA SER A 154 4.07 23.84 3.58
C SER A 154 4.89 22.70 2.96
N ILE A 155 4.94 21.54 3.62
CA ILE A 155 5.64 20.36 3.11
C ILE A 155 4.66 19.53 2.29
N LYS A 156 5.03 19.23 1.05
CA LYS A 156 4.24 18.41 0.14
C LYS A 156 4.83 17.01 0.06
N VAL A 157 4.05 16.01 0.48
CA VAL A 157 4.29 14.59 0.24
C VAL A 157 3.77 14.27 -1.16
N ILE A 158 4.57 13.51 -1.90
CA ILE A 158 4.25 13.01 -3.23
C ILE A 158 4.32 11.49 -3.18
N VAL A 159 3.30 10.83 -3.72
CA VAL A 159 3.18 9.38 -3.81
C VAL A 159 3.46 8.98 -5.25
N ASP A 160 4.63 8.40 -5.49
CA ASP A 160 5.06 7.98 -6.82
C ASP A 160 4.23 6.81 -7.36
N GLU A 161 3.80 5.91 -6.46
CA GLU A 161 2.98 4.75 -6.80
C GLU A 161 1.98 4.43 -5.68
N LEU A 162 0.69 4.49 -6.00
CA LEU A 162 -0.40 4.08 -5.13
C LEU A 162 -1.02 2.77 -5.66
N VAL A 163 -0.93 1.70 -4.88
CA VAL A 163 -1.56 0.41 -5.17
C VAL A 163 -2.78 0.24 -4.27
N LEU A 164 -3.98 0.28 -4.86
CA LEU A 164 -5.25 0.09 -4.17
C LEU A 164 -5.71 -1.37 -4.34
N LEU A 165 -5.79 -2.11 -3.24
CA LEU A 165 -6.23 -3.51 -3.22
C LEU A 165 -7.67 -3.58 -2.71
N ALA A 166 -8.61 -3.92 -3.58
CA ALA A 166 -10.03 -4.03 -3.23
C ALA A 166 -10.59 -2.78 -2.51
N CYS A 167 -10.14 -1.58 -2.89
CA CYS A 167 -10.63 -0.33 -2.29
C CYS A 167 -12.09 -0.08 -2.72
N PRO A 168 -13.04 0.13 -1.79
CA PRO A 168 -14.35 0.65 -2.14
C PRO A 168 -14.21 2.10 -2.61
N VAL A 169 -14.81 2.43 -3.75
CA VAL A 169 -14.78 3.78 -4.32
C VAL A 169 -15.84 4.62 -3.62
N GLN A 170 -15.37 5.61 -2.86
CA GLN A 170 -16.26 6.53 -2.15
C GLN A 170 -16.46 7.83 -2.90
N GLN A 171 -17.70 8.31 -2.98
CA GLN A 171 -18.03 9.52 -3.73
C GLN A 171 -17.22 10.73 -3.26
N TYR A 172 -16.93 10.80 -1.96
CA TYR A 172 -16.18 11.91 -1.36
C TYR A 172 -14.67 11.85 -1.62
N THR A 173 -14.07 10.67 -1.63
CA THR A 173 -12.62 10.50 -1.77
C THR A 173 -12.17 10.22 -3.20
N ALA A 174 -13.06 9.71 -4.06
CA ALA A 174 -12.75 9.37 -5.45
C ALA A 174 -12.22 10.56 -6.28
N PRO A 175 -12.75 11.79 -6.15
CA PRO A 175 -12.20 12.94 -6.87
C PRO A 175 -10.75 13.25 -6.49
N ASN A 176 -10.31 12.87 -5.29
CA ASN A 176 -8.95 13.17 -4.82
C ASN A 176 -7.86 12.37 -5.56
N LEU A 177 -8.22 11.37 -6.37
CA LEU A 177 -7.26 10.67 -7.24
C LEU A 177 -6.68 11.59 -8.34
N GLU A 178 -7.38 12.68 -8.69
CA GLU A 178 -6.93 13.66 -9.68
C GLU A 178 -5.84 14.59 -9.13
N ASP A 179 -5.60 14.55 -7.82
CA ASP A 179 -4.60 15.40 -7.18
C ASP A 179 -3.18 15.01 -7.64
N PRO A 180 -2.31 15.99 -7.99
CA PRO A 180 -0.95 15.74 -8.43
C PRO A 180 -0.05 15.08 -7.36
N MET A 181 -0.51 14.97 -6.11
CA MET A 181 0.10 14.11 -5.09
C MET A 181 0.28 12.67 -5.59
N PHE A 182 -0.64 12.14 -6.40
CA PHE A 182 -0.60 10.76 -6.89
C PHE A 182 -0.09 10.69 -8.34
N LYS A 183 1.17 10.28 -8.53
CA LYS A 183 1.75 10.17 -9.88
C LYS A 183 1.21 9.00 -10.68
N ASN A 184 1.15 7.82 -10.06
CA ASN A 184 0.67 6.59 -10.68
C ASN A 184 -0.21 5.83 -9.69
N ILE A 185 -1.38 5.39 -10.13
CA ILE A 185 -2.32 4.62 -9.33
C ILE A 185 -2.64 3.32 -10.05
N ILE A 186 -2.51 2.21 -9.34
CA ILE A 186 -2.94 0.89 -9.78
C ILE A 186 -4.06 0.45 -8.85
N ALA A 187 -5.29 0.37 -9.36
CA ALA A 187 -6.43 -0.13 -8.62
C ALA A 187 -6.78 -1.56 -9.03
N LEU A 188 -6.56 -2.51 -8.12
CA LEU A 188 -6.86 -3.91 -8.30
C LEU A 188 -8.22 -4.23 -7.67
N TYR A 189 -9.15 -4.74 -8.47
CA TYR A 189 -10.51 -5.03 -8.04
C TYR A 189 -10.98 -6.41 -8.47
N SER A 190 -12.14 -6.83 -7.96
CA SER A 190 -12.78 -8.10 -8.30
C SER A 190 -14.28 -7.91 -8.61
N LYS A 191 -14.82 -8.65 -9.58
CA LYS A 191 -16.27 -8.54 -9.92
C LYS A 191 -17.19 -9.21 -8.89
N THR A 192 -16.70 -10.14 -8.10
CA THR A 192 -17.49 -10.83 -7.06
C THR A 192 -17.20 -10.30 -5.66
N ASP A 193 -16.31 -9.32 -5.53
CA ASP A 193 -16.14 -8.60 -4.28
C ASP A 193 -17.34 -7.68 -4.04
N ILE A 194 -18.23 -8.15 -3.16
CA ILE A 194 -19.43 -7.45 -2.74
C ILE A 194 -19.10 -6.40 -1.67
N LEU A 195 -18.04 -6.59 -0.87
CA LEU A 195 -17.66 -5.63 0.18
C LEU A 195 -17.20 -4.30 -0.42
N GLN A 196 -16.66 -4.30 -1.64
CA GLN A 196 -16.38 -3.08 -2.40
C GLN A 196 -17.62 -2.27 -2.80
N ILE A 197 -18.83 -2.83 -2.72
CA ILE A 197 -20.10 -2.17 -3.09
C ILE A 197 -20.96 -1.88 -1.87
N ILE A 198 -21.02 -2.78 -0.88
CA ILE A 198 -21.92 -2.67 0.28
C ILE A 198 -21.52 -1.55 1.25
N ASP A 199 -20.39 -0.88 1.09
CA ASP A 199 -20.00 0.25 1.94
C ASP A 199 -21.03 1.39 1.87
N LEU A 200 -21.78 1.54 2.97
CA LEU A 200 -22.89 2.47 3.14
C LEU A 200 -22.39 3.89 3.45
N GLN A 201 -21.97 4.62 2.41
CA GLN A 201 -21.50 5.99 2.52
C GLN A 201 -22.61 7.01 2.77
N GLY A 202 -23.82 6.69 2.28
CA GLY A 202 -24.99 7.56 2.39
C GLY A 202 -25.65 7.58 3.77
N LEU A 203 -25.23 6.74 4.73
CA LEU A 203 -25.78 6.73 6.09
C LEU A 203 -24.91 7.47 7.11
N GLN A 204 -23.78 8.01 6.68
CA GLN A 204 -22.88 8.72 7.58
C GLN A 204 -23.42 10.13 7.83
N LYS A 205 -23.74 10.42 9.09
CA LYS A 205 -24.39 11.68 9.53
C LYS A 205 -23.65 12.95 9.08
N GLU A 206 -22.33 12.85 8.95
CA GLU A 206 -21.43 13.92 8.49
C GLU A 206 -21.73 14.36 7.03
N ASN A 207 -22.41 13.53 6.23
CA ASN A 207 -22.73 13.80 4.83
C ASN A 207 -24.14 14.39 4.61
N HIS A 208 -24.98 14.53 5.65
CA HIS A 208 -26.38 14.96 5.48
C HIS A 208 -26.54 16.37 4.87
N ALA A 209 -25.60 17.28 5.10
CA ALA A 209 -25.61 18.60 4.46
C ALA A 209 -25.21 18.57 2.97
N GLN A 210 -24.51 17.51 2.54
CA GLN A 210 -23.98 17.34 1.17
C GLN A 210 -24.78 16.33 0.34
N GLN A 211 -25.85 15.77 0.92
CA GLN A 211 -26.51 14.54 0.48
C GLN A 211 -27.60 14.69 -0.59
N LYS A 212 -27.84 15.89 -1.14
CA LYS A 212 -28.98 16.07 -2.07
C LYS A 212 -28.96 15.11 -3.28
N HIS A 213 -27.81 14.53 -3.65
CA HIS A 213 -27.68 13.62 -4.81
C HIS A 213 -26.65 12.46 -4.67
N GLY A 214 -26.32 12.00 -3.45
CA GLY A 214 -25.30 10.96 -3.26
C GLY A 214 -25.82 9.51 -3.40
N THR A 215 -24.98 8.58 -3.87
CA THR A 215 -25.34 7.14 -3.87
C THR A 215 -25.21 6.55 -2.47
N LEU A 216 -26.14 5.66 -2.08
CA LEU A 216 -26.06 4.98 -0.77
C LEU A 216 -24.84 4.07 -0.63
N PHE A 217 -24.40 3.50 -1.75
CA PHE A 217 -23.40 2.45 -1.85
C PHE A 217 -22.13 2.94 -2.56
N SER A 218 -21.00 2.32 -2.22
CA SER A 218 -19.74 2.49 -2.93
C SER A 218 -19.79 1.93 -4.36
N LYS A 219 -18.90 2.43 -5.20
CA LYS A 219 -18.63 1.82 -6.50
C LYS A 219 -17.42 0.90 -6.39
N ARG A 220 -17.28 0.02 -7.37
CA ARG A 220 -16.11 -0.87 -7.51
C ARG A 220 -14.97 -0.24 -8.28
N ARG A 221 -15.30 0.70 -9.17
CA ARG A 221 -14.38 1.32 -10.13
C ARG A 221 -14.43 2.83 -9.98
N PHE A 222 -13.26 3.43 -10.08
CA PHE A 222 -13.10 4.87 -10.16
C PHE A 222 -13.42 5.34 -11.59
N LYS A 223 -13.64 6.64 -11.73
CA LYS A 223 -13.69 7.28 -13.05
C LYS A 223 -12.31 7.16 -13.71
N GLU A 224 -12.29 6.99 -15.02
CA GLU A 224 -11.04 6.92 -15.80
C GLU A 224 -10.25 8.23 -15.68
N GLN A 225 -8.93 8.11 -15.50
CA GLN A 225 -8.00 9.22 -15.27
C GLN A 225 -6.61 8.87 -15.83
N ASN A 226 -5.83 9.88 -16.22
CA ASN A 226 -4.54 9.68 -16.90
C ASN A 226 -3.47 9.00 -16.03
N ASN A 227 -3.53 9.20 -14.71
CA ASN A 227 -2.62 8.61 -13.72
C ASN A 227 -3.13 7.28 -13.15
N LEU A 228 -4.30 6.80 -13.57
CA LEU A 228 -4.95 5.62 -13.01
C LEU A 228 -5.02 4.47 -14.02
N VAL A 229 -4.64 3.28 -13.58
CA VAL A 229 -4.96 2.02 -14.24
C VAL A 229 -5.76 1.12 -13.30
N GLN A 230 -6.85 0.56 -13.81
CA GLN A 230 -7.74 -0.33 -13.07
C GLN A 230 -7.71 -1.72 -13.68
N CYS A 231 -7.45 -2.74 -12.87
CA CYS A 231 -7.35 -4.12 -13.32
C CYS A 231 -8.24 -5.04 -12.50
N ARG A 232 -8.99 -5.90 -13.19
CA ARG A 232 -9.72 -7.01 -12.58
C ARG A 232 -8.76 -8.16 -12.34
N VAL A 233 -8.68 -8.64 -11.11
CA VAL A 233 -7.83 -9.79 -10.76
C VAL A 233 -8.65 -11.06 -10.62
N ARG A 234 -8.21 -12.13 -11.29
CA ARG A 234 -8.79 -13.47 -11.20
C ARG A 234 -7.73 -14.51 -10.84
N SER A 235 -8.17 -15.60 -10.21
CA SER A 235 -7.36 -16.80 -9.99
C SER A 235 -8.15 -17.99 -10.48
N LYS A 236 -7.58 -18.84 -11.33
CA LYS A 236 -8.26 -20.01 -11.91
C LYS A 236 -9.63 -19.65 -12.50
N LYS A 237 -9.69 -18.54 -13.27
CA LYS A 237 -10.91 -17.99 -13.89
C LYS A 237 -12.01 -17.53 -12.92
N ARG A 238 -11.82 -17.62 -11.60
CA ARG A 238 -12.72 -17.03 -10.60
C ARG A 238 -12.19 -15.67 -10.14
N ASP A 239 -13.11 -14.77 -9.86
CA ASP A 239 -12.80 -13.52 -9.18
C ASP A 239 -12.32 -13.77 -7.74
N LEU A 240 -11.46 -12.88 -7.24
CA LEU A 240 -11.01 -12.91 -5.85
C LEU A 240 -12.08 -12.38 -4.89
N MET A 241 -12.20 -12.95 -3.71
CA MET A 241 -12.91 -12.35 -2.59
C MET A 241 -12.09 -11.22 -1.96
N HIS A 242 -12.76 -10.32 -1.24
CA HIS A 242 -12.15 -9.15 -0.61
C HIS A 242 -10.89 -9.45 0.23
N ILE A 243 -10.94 -10.52 1.01
CA ILE A 243 -9.85 -10.90 1.91
C ILE A 243 -8.69 -11.57 1.18
N GLU A 244 -8.94 -12.14 -0.01
CA GLU A 244 -7.91 -12.85 -0.77
C GLU A 244 -6.81 -11.91 -1.28
N PHE A 245 -7.12 -10.63 -1.49
CA PHE A 245 -6.14 -9.58 -1.80
C PHE A 245 -5.08 -9.36 -0.72
N VAL A 246 -5.26 -9.89 0.49
CA VAL A 246 -4.28 -9.83 1.58
C VAL A 246 -3.86 -11.22 2.07
N MET A 247 -4.24 -12.27 1.35
CA MET A 247 -3.76 -13.64 1.60
C MET A 247 -2.46 -13.92 0.85
N SER A 248 -1.65 -14.83 1.39
CA SER A 248 -0.32 -15.15 0.86
C SER A 248 -0.33 -15.53 -0.62
N ASN A 249 -1.35 -16.26 -1.11
CA ASN A 249 -1.42 -16.66 -2.53
C ASN A 249 -1.44 -15.46 -3.49
N PHE A 250 -2.14 -14.39 -3.14
CA PHE A 250 -2.14 -13.18 -3.95
C PHE A 250 -0.91 -12.32 -3.66
N ILE A 251 -0.55 -12.13 -2.39
CA ILE A 251 0.58 -11.28 -1.99
C ILE A 251 1.91 -11.77 -2.56
N GLN A 252 2.13 -13.08 -2.62
CA GLN A 252 3.32 -13.68 -3.25
C GLN A 252 3.41 -13.33 -4.74
N LYS A 253 2.27 -13.11 -5.40
CA LYS A 253 2.19 -12.76 -6.83
C LYS A 253 2.08 -11.26 -7.06
N LEU A 254 2.02 -10.43 -6.00
CA LEU A 254 1.75 -9.00 -6.16
C LEU A 254 2.81 -8.32 -7.02
N SER A 255 4.10 -8.66 -6.87
CA SER A 255 5.13 -8.05 -7.73
C SER A 255 4.94 -8.40 -9.20
N ASN A 256 4.61 -9.67 -9.52
CA ASN A 256 4.32 -10.10 -10.88
C ASN A 256 3.08 -9.40 -11.44
N VAL A 257 2.04 -9.21 -10.62
CA VAL A 257 0.85 -8.42 -11.01
C VAL A 257 1.24 -6.99 -11.36
N LEU A 258 2.02 -6.32 -10.50
CA LEU A 258 2.45 -4.94 -10.75
C LEU A 258 3.32 -4.84 -12.01
N ASN A 259 4.21 -5.81 -12.25
CA ASN A 259 5.02 -5.87 -13.46
C ASN A 259 4.15 -6.07 -14.71
N ALA A 260 3.18 -6.98 -14.65
CA ALA A 260 2.25 -7.22 -15.76
C ALA A 260 1.44 -5.96 -16.11
N VAL A 261 0.99 -5.20 -15.10
CA VAL A 261 0.30 -3.92 -15.30
C VAL A 261 1.23 -2.87 -15.92
N GLN A 262 2.46 -2.75 -15.42
CA GLN A 262 3.44 -1.79 -15.95
C GLN A 262 3.83 -2.10 -17.39
N ASN A 263 4.03 -3.39 -17.74
CA ASN A 263 4.37 -3.83 -19.08
C ASN A 263 3.25 -3.61 -20.10
N GLN A 264 1.99 -3.54 -19.64
CA GLN A 264 0.80 -3.34 -20.46
C GLN A 264 0.16 -1.97 -20.24
N LEU A 265 0.91 -1.00 -19.71
CA LEU A 265 0.34 0.26 -19.21
C LEU A 265 -0.41 1.05 -20.30
N SER A 266 0.18 1.18 -21.50
CA SER A 266 -0.47 1.86 -22.62
C SER A 266 -1.77 1.17 -23.03
N LEU A 267 -1.71 -0.15 -23.22
CA LEU A 267 -2.85 -0.99 -23.56
C LEU A 267 -3.98 -0.86 -22.54
N PHE A 268 -3.66 -0.92 -21.25
CA PHE A 268 -4.65 -0.87 -20.17
C PHE A 268 -5.27 0.52 -19.99
N LYS A 269 -4.57 1.60 -20.37
CA LYS A 269 -5.14 2.95 -20.36
C LYS A 269 -6.15 3.16 -21.49
N ASP A 270 -5.93 2.54 -22.63
CA ASP A 270 -6.80 2.69 -23.82
C ASP A 270 -8.02 1.75 -23.80
N GLN A 271 -8.07 0.82 -22.84
CA GLN A 271 -9.13 -0.19 -22.74
C GLN A 271 -10.06 0.06 -21.56
N HIS A 272 -11.33 -0.30 -21.75
CA HIS A 272 -12.29 -0.34 -20.65
C HIS A 272 -11.81 -1.28 -19.53
N PRO A 273 -11.83 -0.89 -18.24
CA PRO A 273 -11.23 -1.65 -17.14
C PRO A 273 -11.62 -3.12 -17.01
N ASP A 274 -12.83 -3.50 -17.44
CA ASP A 274 -13.27 -4.90 -17.40
C ASP A 274 -12.55 -5.83 -18.39
N LYS A 275 -11.81 -5.25 -19.35
CA LYS A 275 -10.95 -5.96 -20.28
C LYS A 275 -9.51 -6.09 -19.75
N ASN A 276 -9.12 -5.25 -18.78
CA ASN A 276 -7.82 -5.29 -18.11
C ASN A 276 -7.82 -6.42 -17.06
N ILE A 277 -7.76 -7.66 -17.54
CA ILE A 277 -7.83 -8.85 -16.68
C ILE A 277 -6.41 -9.36 -16.40
N ILE A 278 -6.11 -9.54 -15.12
CA ILE A 278 -4.90 -10.23 -14.66
C ILE A 278 -5.28 -11.59 -14.11
N GLU A 279 -4.81 -12.65 -14.78
CA GLU A 279 -4.90 -14.03 -14.33
C GLU A 279 -3.70 -14.39 -13.46
N LEU A 280 -3.92 -14.66 -12.17
CA LEU A 280 -2.82 -14.99 -11.27
C LEU A 280 -2.07 -16.27 -11.67
N GLN A 281 -2.73 -17.24 -12.30
CA GLN A 281 -2.09 -18.49 -12.74
C GLN A 281 -1.18 -18.31 -13.97
N ASP A 282 -1.30 -17.19 -14.68
CA ASP A 282 -0.44 -16.89 -15.83
C ASP A 282 0.80 -16.08 -15.40
N LEU A 283 0.93 -15.83 -14.09
CA LEU A 283 2.02 -15.11 -13.44
C LEU A 283 2.84 -16.09 -12.60
N ASP A 284 3.67 -16.90 -13.25
CA ASP A 284 4.67 -17.78 -12.64
C ASP A 284 6.08 -17.43 -13.16
#